data_AF-A0A1X7SMM2-F1
#
_entry.id   AF-A0A1X7SMM2-F1
#
_cell.length_a   1.000
_cell.length_b   1.000
_cell.length_c   1.000
_cell.angle_alpha   90.00
_cell.angle_beta   90.00
_cell.angle_gamma   90.00
#
_symmetry.space_group_name_H-M   'P 1'
#
loop_
_entity.id
_entity.type
_entity.pdbx_description
1 polymer ?
#
loop_
_entity_poly.entity_id
_entity_poly.type
_entity_poly.pdbx_seq_one_letter_code
_entity_poly.pdbx_strand_id
1 'polypeptide(L)'
;MSILDNSKPFLAMASDPSSGPTHPFISYSNKLGGVIRELHCSLLEFILKEKRATLLTQAVKCLAILVSNTSYHKLTSSYIKHILSCLGSIISINQTDVSIACLTCYGALISLSLPLEDSGKSSLPRCEMEAWLKEDLWILDHCVQLITQQDTKQSLLMEAIQVLTALVKFYFPQIRPKWRELANVYFEHLVNKPEPIQLHALKFLDEIGRTLATRQDMSD
;
A
#
# COMPACT_ATOMS: atom_id res chain seq x y z
N MET A 1 5.44 5.29 20.60
CA MET A 1 6.58 4.48 20.15
C MET A 1 6.13 3.04 20.11
N SER A 2 5.74 2.58 18.93
CA SER A 2 5.38 1.19 18.69
C SER A 2 6.67 0.36 18.68
N ILE A 3 6.65 -0.86 19.22
CA ILE A 3 7.79 -1.80 19.15
C ILE A 3 8.24 -2.08 17.71
N LEU A 4 7.35 -1.83 16.73
CA LEU A 4 7.60 -2.05 15.32
C LEU A 4 8.24 -0.84 14.63
N ASP A 5 8.27 0.33 15.27
CA ASP A 5 8.93 1.52 14.73
C ASP A 5 10.45 1.26 14.67
N ASN A 6 11.06 1.35 13.48
CA ASN A 6 12.48 1.04 13.20
C ASN A 6 12.85 -0.45 13.26
N SER A 7 11.88 -1.37 13.22
CA SER A 7 12.14 -2.82 13.26
C SER A 7 12.54 -3.44 11.90
N LYS A 8 12.43 -2.69 10.80
CA LYS A 8 12.73 -3.13 9.42
C LYS A 8 14.02 -3.96 9.26
N PRO A 9 15.21 -3.55 9.76
CA PRO A 9 16.43 -4.35 9.57
C PRO A 9 16.35 -5.72 10.26
N PHE A 10 15.62 -5.83 11.37
CA PHE A 10 15.43 -7.08 12.09
C PHE A 10 14.40 -7.98 11.40
N LEU A 11 13.26 -7.41 10.98
CA LEU A 11 12.20 -8.16 10.29
C LEU A 11 12.61 -8.61 8.88
N ALA A 12 13.53 -7.90 8.22
CA ALA A 12 14.09 -8.31 6.92
C ALA A 12 14.87 -9.64 6.98
N MET A 13 15.26 -10.09 8.17
CA MET A 13 15.93 -11.38 8.38
C MET A 13 14.96 -12.57 8.41
N ALA A 14 13.65 -12.32 8.46
CA ALA A 14 12.64 -13.37 8.43
C ALA A 14 12.62 -14.09 7.07
N SER A 15 12.48 -15.42 7.13
CA SER A 15 12.36 -16.28 5.95
C SER A 15 11.22 -17.25 6.15
N ASP A 16 10.52 -17.61 5.07
CA ASP A 16 9.46 -18.61 5.12
C ASP A 16 10.06 -20.02 5.38
N PRO A 17 9.56 -20.77 6.37
CA PRO A 17 9.97 -22.17 6.60
C PRO A 17 9.80 -23.10 5.38
N SER A 18 9.04 -22.69 4.35
CA SER A 18 8.83 -23.46 3.11
C SER A 18 10.02 -23.46 2.13
N SER A 19 11.04 -22.62 2.38
CA SER A 19 12.09 -22.31 1.40
C SER A 19 13.40 -23.11 1.51
N GLY A 20 13.46 -24.18 2.33
CA GLY A 20 14.67 -24.99 2.49
C GLY A 20 14.42 -26.42 2.99
N PRO A 21 15.45 -27.29 2.98
CA PRO A 21 15.31 -28.69 3.41
C PRO A 21 14.86 -28.74 4.86
N THR A 22 13.97 -29.69 5.18
CA THR A 22 13.53 -30.01 6.55
C THR A 22 14.71 -30.50 7.38
N HIS A 23 15.50 -29.57 7.91
CA HIS A 23 16.51 -29.85 8.91
C HIS A 23 15.88 -29.82 10.31
N PRO A 24 16.30 -30.69 11.24
CA PRO A 24 15.84 -30.70 12.63
C PRO A 24 16.20 -29.42 13.42
N PHE A 25 16.93 -28.48 12.82
CA PHE A 25 17.24 -27.17 13.37
C PHE A 25 16.37 -26.09 12.71
N ILE A 26 15.52 -25.43 13.48
CA ILE A 26 14.76 -24.24 13.04
C ILE A 26 15.65 -23.02 13.26
N SER A 27 16.04 -22.36 12.16
CA SER A 27 16.82 -21.11 12.24
C SER A 27 16.02 -19.99 12.94
N TYR A 28 16.72 -19.02 13.54
CA TYR A 28 16.08 -17.83 14.09
C TYR A 28 15.22 -17.11 13.04
N SER A 29 15.69 -17.02 11.80
CA SER A 29 14.96 -16.45 10.66
C SER A 29 13.64 -17.16 10.37
N ASN A 30 13.61 -18.49 10.44
CA ASN A 30 12.38 -19.27 10.22
C ASN A 30 11.42 -19.11 11.40
N LYS A 31 11.93 -19.06 12.63
CA LYS A 31 11.12 -18.80 13.82
C LYS A 31 10.50 -17.39 13.77
N LEU A 32 11.30 -16.38 13.40
CA LEU A 32 10.84 -15.00 13.23
C LEU A 32 9.81 -14.88 12.11
N GLY A 33 10.02 -15.55 10.97
CA GLY A 33 9.02 -15.65 9.89
C GLY A 33 7.70 -16.26 10.36
N GLY A 34 7.76 -17.31 11.18
CA GLY A 34 6.57 -17.91 11.82
C GLY A 34 5.84 -16.92 12.73
N VAL A 35 6.56 -16.14 13.54
CA VAL A 35 5.97 -15.11 14.42
C VAL A 35 5.32 -14.00 13.61
N ILE A 36 6.00 -13.48 12.58
CA ILE A 36 5.44 -12.44 11.68
C ILE A 36 4.15 -12.95 11.02
N ARG A 37 4.14 -14.23 10.60
CA ARG A 37 2.96 -14.86 10.02
C ARG A 37 1.80 -14.90 11.01
N GLU A 38 2.02 -15.38 12.23
CA GLU A 38 0.96 -15.41 13.24
C GLU A 38 0.48 -14.02 13.63
N LEU A 39 1.37 -13.02 13.66
CA LEU A 39 0.98 -11.63 13.86
C LEU A 39 0.07 -11.12 12.74
N HIS A 40 0.40 -11.40 11.48
CA HIS A 40 -0.49 -11.06 10.36
C HIS A 40 -1.84 -11.77 10.46
N CYS A 41 -1.85 -13.09 10.68
CA CYS A 41 -3.08 -13.86 10.77
C CYS A 41 -3.97 -13.37 11.92
N SER A 42 -3.42 -13.24 13.12
CA SER A 42 -4.16 -12.79 14.31
C SER A 42 -4.70 -11.36 14.15
N LEU A 43 -3.94 -10.44 13.54
CA LEU A 43 -4.41 -9.09 13.24
C LEU A 43 -5.54 -9.11 12.22
N LEU A 44 -5.41 -9.87 11.12
CA LEU A 44 -6.44 -9.95 10.10
C LEU A 44 -7.73 -10.56 10.67
N GLU A 45 -7.63 -11.61 11.47
CA GLU A 45 -8.79 -12.21 12.15
C GLU A 45 -9.45 -11.26 13.14
N PHE A 46 -8.66 -10.51 13.91
CA PHE A 46 -9.16 -9.50 14.84
C PHE A 46 -9.93 -8.42 14.08
N ILE A 47 -9.33 -7.90 13.01
CA ILE A 47 -9.89 -6.84 12.17
C ILE A 47 -11.24 -7.26 11.56
N LEU A 48 -11.37 -8.50 11.07
CA LEU A 48 -12.61 -8.99 10.47
C LEU A 48 -13.75 -9.21 11.48
N LYS A 49 -13.44 -9.38 12.77
CA LYS A 49 -14.43 -9.63 13.83
C LYS A 49 -14.78 -8.38 14.64
N GLU A 50 -13.88 -7.40 14.70
CA GLU A 50 -14.04 -6.19 15.50
C GLU A 50 -15.10 -5.26 14.89
N LYS A 51 -15.95 -4.67 15.76
CA LYS A 51 -17.05 -3.79 15.36
C LYS A 51 -16.82 -2.34 15.78
N ARG A 52 -15.90 -2.11 16.73
CA ARG A 52 -15.60 -0.76 17.23
C ARG A 52 -14.63 -0.05 16.30
N ALA A 53 -15.10 1.04 15.73
CA ALA A 53 -14.36 1.97 14.85
C ALA A 53 -12.94 2.30 15.33
N THR A 54 -12.80 2.62 16.61
CA THR A 54 -11.55 3.07 17.21
C THR A 54 -10.51 1.95 17.25
N LEU A 55 -10.92 0.74 17.66
CA LEU A 55 -10.01 -0.41 17.68
C LEU A 55 -9.70 -0.91 16.29
N LEU A 56 -10.67 -0.88 15.39
CA LEU A 56 -10.47 -1.21 13.99
C LEU A 56 -9.41 -0.28 13.36
N THR A 57 -9.54 1.03 13.59
CA THR A 57 -8.56 2.03 13.14
C THR A 57 -7.15 1.72 13.67
N GLN A 58 -7.01 1.43 14.97
CA GLN A 58 -5.70 1.12 15.55
C GLN A 58 -5.12 -0.19 15.04
N ALA A 59 -5.95 -1.23 14.88
CA ALA A 59 -5.51 -2.52 14.35
C ALA A 59 -5.02 -2.39 12.90
N VAL A 60 -5.73 -1.62 12.07
CA VAL A 60 -5.29 -1.34 10.69
C VAL A 60 -4.00 -0.51 10.67
N LYS A 61 -3.83 0.47 11.58
CA LYS A 61 -2.56 1.19 11.72
C LYS A 61 -1.40 0.27 12.11
N CYS A 62 -1.62 -0.65 13.05
CA CYS A 62 -0.64 -1.67 13.42
C CYS A 62 -0.29 -2.56 12.21
N LEU A 63 -1.30 -2.95 11.43
CA LEU A 63 -1.09 -3.72 10.21
C LEU A 63 -0.25 -2.95 9.18
N ALA A 64 -0.52 -1.65 8.97
CA ALA A 64 0.24 -0.81 8.05
C ALA A 64 1.73 -0.69 8.45
N ILE A 65 2.00 -0.57 9.76
CA ILE A 65 3.38 -0.56 10.28
C ILE A 65 4.03 -1.93 10.07
N LEU A 66 3.32 -3.03 10.35
CA LEU A 66 3.85 -4.38 10.13
C LEU A 66 4.17 -4.64 8.66
N VAL A 67 3.28 -4.23 7.75
CA VAL A 67 3.50 -4.29 6.30
C VAL A 67 4.75 -3.52 5.90
N SER A 68 4.89 -2.28 6.35
CA SER A 68 6.01 -1.41 5.96
C SER A 68 7.38 -1.92 6.42
N ASN A 69 7.42 -2.71 7.50
CA ASN A 69 8.66 -3.25 8.06
C ASN A 69 8.95 -4.69 7.59
N THR A 70 8.00 -5.39 6.97
CA THR A 70 8.14 -6.80 6.60
C THR A 70 8.64 -6.96 5.16
N SER A 71 9.67 -7.80 4.97
CA SER A 71 10.19 -8.13 3.64
C SER A 71 9.40 -9.29 3.00
N TYR A 72 8.34 -8.97 2.27
CA TYR A 72 7.47 -9.97 1.61
C TYR A 72 8.16 -10.78 0.52
N HIS A 73 9.34 -10.37 0.03
CA HIS A 73 10.14 -11.14 -0.94
C HIS A 73 10.53 -12.54 -0.45
N LYS A 74 10.60 -12.73 0.88
CA LYS A 74 11.01 -13.97 1.53
C LYS A 74 9.82 -14.73 2.13
N LEU A 75 8.60 -14.24 1.93
CA LEU A 75 7.36 -14.77 2.50
C LEU A 75 6.43 -15.25 1.38
N THR A 76 5.51 -16.14 1.72
CA THR A 76 4.57 -16.75 0.76
C THR A 76 3.69 -15.72 0.03
N SER A 77 3.40 -15.98 -1.24
CA SER A 77 2.66 -15.11 -2.17
C SER A 77 1.17 -14.85 -1.83
N SER A 78 0.60 -15.56 -0.86
CA SER A 78 -0.84 -15.44 -0.52
C SER A 78 -1.15 -14.30 0.45
N TYR A 79 -0.16 -13.72 1.14
CA TYR A 79 -0.42 -12.73 2.21
C TYR A 79 -0.96 -11.41 1.67
N ILE A 80 -0.38 -10.89 0.59
CA ILE A 80 -0.75 -9.59 0.04
C ILE A 80 -2.22 -9.62 -0.38
N LYS A 81 -2.65 -10.68 -1.09
CA LYS A 81 -4.04 -10.86 -1.50
C LYS A 81 -5.01 -10.90 -0.31
N HIS A 82 -4.67 -11.63 0.76
CA HIS A 82 -5.52 -11.69 1.96
C HIS A 82 -5.62 -10.33 2.66
N ILE A 83 -4.52 -9.58 2.75
CA ILE A 83 -4.54 -8.23 3.33
C ILE A 83 -5.41 -7.30 2.48
N LEU A 84 -5.24 -7.29 1.16
CA LEU A 84 -6.01 -6.45 0.24
C LEU A 84 -7.51 -6.76 0.32
N SER A 85 -7.90 -8.03 0.32
CA SER A 85 -9.30 -8.45 0.48
C SER A 85 -9.88 -8.01 1.82
N CYS A 86 -9.12 -8.16 2.91
CA CYS A 86 -9.51 -7.70 4.24
C CYS A 86 -9.74 -6.18 4.25
N LEU A 87 -8.77 -5.38 3.78
CA LEU A 87 -8.88 -3.93 3.69
C LEU A 87 -10.08 -3.46 2.83
N GLY A 88 -10.39 -4.17 1.74
CA GLY A 88 -11.55 -3.87 0.89
C GLY A 88 -12.89 -4.06 1.59
N SER A 89 -13.01 -5.11 2.43
CA SER A 89 -14.23 -5.30 3.24
C SER A 89 -14.44 -4.20 4.28
N ILE A 90 -13.34 -3.65 4.83
CA ILE A 90 -13.38 -2.67 5.91
C ILE A 90 -13.59 -1.25 5.42
N ILE A 91 -12.97 -0.86 4.30
CA ILE A 91 -13.13 0.51 3.78
C ILE A 91 -14.59 0.83 3.47
N SER A 92 -15.38 -0.21 3.16
CA SER A 92 -16.83 -0.15 2.95
C SER A 92 -17.63 0.29 4.20
N ILE A 93 -17.02 0.26 5.40
CA ILE A 93 -17.66 0.65 6.67
C ILE A 93 -17.86 2.19 6.77
N ASN A 94 -17.40 2.97 5.79
CA ASN A 94 -17.65 4.41 5.60
C ASN A 94 -17.34 5.30 6.82
N GLN A 95 -16.38 4.89 7.65
CA GLN A 95 -15.88 5.68 8.77
C GLN A 95 -14.56 6.34 8.37
N THR A 96 -14.48 7.67 8.48
CA THR A 96 -13.32 8.42 7.97
C THR A 96 -11.99 7.93 8.54
N ASP A 97 -11.88 7.74 9.85
CA ASP A 97 -10.61 7.34 10.48
C ASP A 97 -10.17 5.93 10.06
N VAL A 98 -11.14 5.04 9.88
CA VAL A 98 -10.92 3.67 9.37
C VAL A 98 -10.48 3.74 7.92
N SER A 99 -11.17 4.52 7.08
CA SER A 99 -10.82 4.72 5.66
C SER A 99 -9.41 5.31 5.50
N ILE A 100 -9.04 6.30 6.31
CA ILE A 100 -7.67 6.85 6.33
C ILE A 100 -6.67 5.74 6.67
N ALA A 101 -6.89 4.99 7.75
CA ALA A 101 -5.98 3.91 8.13
C ALA A 101 -5.87 2.83 7.04
N CYS A 102 -6.98 2.48 6.38
CA CYS A 102 -7.00 1.55 5.26
C CYS A 102 -6.19 2.08 4.07
N LEU A 103 -6.39 3.33 3.67
CA LEU A 103 -5.66 3.96 2.58
C LEU A 103 -4.16 4.07 2.89
N THR A 104 -3.78 4.37 4.14
CA THR A 104 -2.37 4.30 4.58
C THR A 104 -1.79 2.90 4.42
N CYS A 105 -2.54 1.87 4.79
CA CYS A 105 -2.11 0.48 4.61
C CYS A 105 -2.00 0.09 3.13
N TYR A 106 -2.94 0.52 2.29
CA TYR A 106 -2.85 0.35 0.83
C TYR A 106 -1.61 1.04 0.26
N GLY A 107 -1.34 2.29 0.64
CA GLY A 107 -0.16 3.03 0.21
C GLY A 107 1.14 2.31 0.58
N ALA A 108 1.20 1.75 1.79
CA ALA A 108 2.33 0.92 2.23
C ALA A 108 2.49 -0.35 1.35
N LEU A 109 1.40 -1.07 1.07
CA LEU A 109 1.41 -2.27 0.23
C LEU A 109 1.85 -1.97 -1.21
N ILE A 110 1.30 -0.90 -1.80
CA ILE A 110 1.67 -0.43 -3.14
C ILE A 110 3.17 -0.11 -3.19
N SER A 111 3.68 0.52 -2.13
CA SER A 111 5.08 0.91 -2.01
C SER A 111 6.06 -0.24 -1.69
N LEU A 112 5.59 -1.45 -1.41
CA LEU A 112 6.46 -2.62 -1.21
C LEU A 112 7.25 -3.01 -2.47
N SER A 113 6.84 -2.51 -3.63
CA SER A 113 7.36 -2.87 -4.94
C SER A 113 8.61 -2.08 -5.38
N LEU A 114 9.37 -1.53 -4.41
CA LEU A 114 10.64 -0.87 -4.67
C LEU A 114 11.53 -1.78 -5.55
N PRO A 115 12.04 -1.27 -6.70
CA PRO A 115 13.02 -1.98 -7.49
C PRO A 115 14.24 -2.25 -6.62
N LEU A 116 14.60 -3.53 -6.45
CA LEU A 116 15.96 -3.87 -6.12
C LEU A 116 16.79 -3.45 -7.33
N GLU A 117 17.68 -2.48 -7.15
CA GLU A 117 18.43 -1.79 -8.22
C GLU A 117 19.37 -2.69 -9.08
N ASP A 118 19.22 -4.03 -9.09
CA ASP A 118 20.25 -4.87 -9.72
C ASP A 118 19.79 -6.16 -10.42
N SER A 119 18.50 -6.36 -10.69
CA SER A 119 18.11 -7.33 -11.70
C SER A 119 16.71 -7.04 -12.21
N GLY A 120 16.52 -7.03 -13.54
CA GLY A 120 15.23 -6.86 -14.21
C GLY A 120 14.20 -7.98 -13.94
N LYS A 121 14.25 -8.63 -12.77
CA LYS A 121 13.26 -9.57 -12.28
C LYS A 121 12.28 -8.81 -11.41
N SER A 122 11.05 -8.70 -11.88
CA SER A 122 9.92 -8.23 -11.08
C SER A 122 9.88 -9.02 -9.77
N SER A 123 9.92 -8.30 -8.65
CA SER A 123 9.88 -8.94 -7.34
C SER A 123 8.51 -9.61 -7.13
N LEU A 124 8.46 -10.74 -6.41
CA LEU A 124 7.20 -11.48 -6.14
C LEU A 124 6.06 -10.57 -5.65
N PRO A 125 6.27 -9.64 -4.68
CA PRO A 125 5.24 -8.70 -4.24
C PRO A 125 4.73 -7.77 -5.35
N ARG A 126 5.61 -7.37 -6.26
CA ARG A 126 5.26 -6.52 -7.40
C ARG A 126 4.41 -7.29 -8.40
N CYS A 127 4.76 -8.54 -8.74
CA CYS A 127 3.95 -9.38 -9.63
C CYS A 127 2.53 -9.61 -9.09
N GLU A 128 2.40 -9.88 -7.79
CA GLU A 128 1.10 -10.07 -7.13
C GLU A 128 0.26 -8.80 -7.14
N MET A 129 0.88 -7.66 -6.84
CA MET A 129 0.17 -6.39 -6.86
C MET A 129 -0.24 -6.01 -8.29
N GLU A 130 0.62 -6.24 -9.29
CA GLU A 130 0.25 -6.03 -10.71
C GLU A 130 -0.90 -6.93 -11.15
N ALA A 131 -0.92 -8.19 -10.70
CA ALA A 131 -2.03 -9.11 -10.97
C ALA A 131 -3.32 -8.64 -10.29
N TRP A 132 -3.25 -8.27 -9.01
CA TRP A 132 -4.40 -7.75 -8.28
C TRP A 132 -4.95 -6.47 -8.91
N LEU A 133 -4.09 -5.50 -9.26
CA LEU A 133 -4.52 -4.27 -9.92
C LEU A 133 -5.12 -4.49 -11.31
N LYS A 134 -4.84 -5.61 -11.98
CA LYS A 134 -5.48 -5.97 -13.26
C LYS A 134 -6.85 -6.62 -13.06
N GLU A 135 -6.96 -7.45 -12.02
CA GLU A 135 -8.21 -8.14 -11.66
C GLU A 135 -9.20 -7.19 -11.00
N ASP A 136 -8.71 -6.24 -10.20
CA ASP A 136 -9.52 -5.44 -9.29
C ASP A 136 -9.02 -3.99 -9.17
N LEU A 137 -9.70 -3.08 -9.86
CA LEU A 137 -9.35 -1.65 -9.94
C LEU A 137 -10.17 -0.75 -9.00
N TRP A 138 -11.04 -1.32 -8.15
CA TRP A 138 -11.96 -0.50 -7.35
C TRP A 138 -11.24 0.50 -6.43
N ILE A 139 -10.02 0.20 -5.97
CA ILE A 139 -9.25 1.13 -5.13
C ILE A 139 -8.88 2.41 -5.89
N LEU A 140 -8.58 2.29 -7.19
CA LEU A 140 -8.31 3.42 -8.05
C LEU A 140 -9.58 4.25 -8.24
N ASP A 141 -10.70 3.59 -8.56
CA ASP A 141 -12.01 4.25 -8.65
C ASP A 141 -12.39 4.97 -7.36
N HIS A 142 -12.20 4.32 -6.21
CA HIS A 142 -12.51 4.87 -4.90
C HIS A 142 -11.65 6.11 -4.61
N CYS A 143 -10.33 6.05 -4.85
CA CYS A 143 -9.46 7.21 -4.65
C CYS A 143 -9.82 8.37 -5.61
N VAL A 144 -10.14 8.07 -6.88
CA VAL A 144 -10.60 9.07 -7.87
C VAL A 144 -11.90 9.74 -7.41
N GLN A 145 -12.85 8.96 -6.90
CA GLN A 145 -14.10 9.48 -6.36
C GLN A 145 -13.85 10.41 -5.16
N LEU A 146 -12.99 9.98 -4.22
CA LEU A 146 -12.65 10.80 -3.04
C LEU A 146 -12.01 12.14 -3.41
N ILE A 147 -11.15 12.17 -4.44
CA ILE A 147 -10.52 13.42 -4.87
C ILE A 147 -11.47 14.31 -5.69
N THR A 148 -12.49 13.74 -6.31
CA THR A 148 -13.43 14.51 -7.15
C THR A 148 -14.59 15.08 -6.32
N GLN A 149 -14.89 14.46 -5.18
CA GLN A 149 -15.95 14.92 -4.27
C GLN A 149 -15.56 16.22 -3.56
N GLN A 150 -16.50 17.18 -3.56
CA GLN A 150 -16.28 18.50 -2.97
C GLN A 150 -16.19 18.46 -1.44
N ASP A 151 -16.97 17.58 -0.80
CA ASP A 151 -17.13 17.49 0.66
C ASP A 151 -16.20 16.47 1.35
N THR A 152 -15.19 15.96 0.62
CA THR A 152 -14.22 15.02 1.21
C THR A 152 -13.40 15.70 2.30
N LYS A 153 -13.39 15.09 3.49
CA LYS A 153 -12.55 15.55 4.62
C LYS A 153 -11.09 15.64 4.20
N GLN A 154 -10.43 16.74 4.57
CA GLN A 154 -9.04 17.04 4.18
C GLN A 154 -8.06 15.89 4.47
N SER A 155 -8.14 15.24 5.64
CA SER A 155 -7.27 14.12 6.00
C SER A 155 -7.46 12.91 5.09
N LEU A 156 -8.70 12.60 4.73
CA LEU A 156 -9.02 11.51 3.80
C LEU A 156 -8.58 11.84 2.38
N LEU A 157 -8.74 13.11 1.97
CA LEU A 157 -8.32 13.60 0.66
C LEU A 157 -6.80 13.49 0.47
N MET A 158 -6.01 13.91 1.47
CA MET A 158 -4.55 13.80 1.44
C MET A 158 -4.12 12.34 1.30
N GLU A 159 -4.75 11.42 2.03
CA GLU A 159 -4.41 10.00 1.98
C GLU A 159 -4.73 9.38 0.60
N ALA A 160 -5.87 9.75 0.01
CA ALA A 160 -6.23 9.32 -1.35
C ALA A 160 -5.21 9.82 -2.39
N ILE A 161 -4.76 11.08 -2.28
CA ILE A 161 -3.72 11.63 -3.15
C ILE A 161 -2.38 10.89 -2.97
N GLN A 162 -2.01 10.53 -1.73
CA GLN A 162 -0.80 9.75 -1.47
C GLN A 162 -0.86 8.35 -2.10
N VAL A 163 -2.00 7.66 -2.00
CA VAL A 163 -2.21 6.36 -2.66
C VAL A 163 -2.09 6.50 -4.17
N LEU A 164 -2.73 7.50 -4.77
CA LEU A 164 -2.62 7.78 -6.21
C LEU A 164 -1.18 8.10 -6.63
N THR A 165 -0.43 8.83 -5.80
CA THR A 165 0.98 9.15 -6.03
C THR A 165 1.83 7.88 -6.02
N ALA A 166 1.61 6.99 -5.05
CA ALA A 166 2.31 5.70 -4.99
C ALA A 166 1.97 4.81 -6.19
N LEU A 167 0.71 4.77 -6.60
CA LEU A 167 0.31 4.05 -7.81
C LEU A 167 1.01 4.63 -9.04
N VAL A 168 1.13 5.96 -9.19
CA VAL A 168 1.83 6.56 -10.35
C VAL A 168 3.27 6.09 -10.38
N LYS A 169 3.95 6.17 -9.23
CA LYS A 169 5.36 5.80 -9.09
C LYS A 169 5.63 4.36 -9.51
N PHE A 170 4.81 3.42 -9.04
CA PHE A 170 5.11 1.99 -9.15
C PHE A 170 4.32 1.27 -10.26
N TYR A 171 3.12 1.77 -10.59
CA TYR A 171 2.12 1.10 -11.45
C TYR A 171 1.49 2.06 -12.47
N PHE A 172 2.29 2.96 -13.05
CA PHE A 172 1.84 3.93 -14.07
C PHE A 172 0.97 3.36 -15.21
N PRO A 173 1.25 2.18 -15.81
CA PRO A 173 0.43 1.66 -16.90
C PRO A 173 -1.05 1.49 -16.53
N GLN A 174 -1.34 1.17 -15.27
CA GLN A 174 -2.68 0.97 -14.74
C GLN A 174 -3.43 2.31 -14.52
N ILE A 175 -2.71 3.40 -14.22
CA ILE A 175 -3.31 4.73 -14.00
C ILE A 175 -3.44 5.53 -15.29
N ARG A 176 -2.52 5.32 -16.24
CA ARG A 176 -2.46 6.08 -17.50
C ARG A 176 -3.83 6.31 -18.16
N PRO A 177 -4.78 5.34 -18.20
CA PRO A 177 -6.10 5.57 -18.78
C PRO A 177 -6.92 6.70 -18.12
N LYS A 178 -6.76 6.93 -16.80
CA LYS A 178 -7.49 7.95 -16.03
C LYS A 178 -6.75 9.30 -15.93
N TRP A 179 -5.58 9.41 -16.58
CA TRP A 179 -4.71 10.58 -16.43
C TRP A 179 -5.40 11.92 -16.71
N ARG A 180 -6.15 12.04 -17.81
CA ARG A 180 -6.78 13.33 -18.17
C ARG A 180 -7.77 13.81 -17.10
N GLU A 181 -8.54 12.89 -16.56
CA GLU A 181 -9.48 13.16 -15.48
C GLU A 181 -8.73 13.61 -14.22
N LEU A 182 -7.71 12.86 -13.82
CA LEU A 182 -6.87 13.19 -12.68
C LEU A 182 -6.21 14.57 -12.84
N ALA A 183 -5.61 14.87 -13.98
CA ALA A 183 -4.92 16.13 -14.22
C ALA A 183 -5.83 17.33 -13.97
N ASN A 184 -7.07 17.31 -14.48
CA ASN A 184 -8.04 18.38 -14.26
C ASN A 184 -8.39 18.56 -12.78
N VAL A 185 -8.62 17.46 -12.06
CA VAL A 185 -8.92 17.50 -10.61
C VAL A 185 -7.73 18.06 -9.83
N TYR A 186 -6.51 17.66 -10.15
CA TYR A 186 -5.31 18.16 -9.47
C TYR A 186 -5.04 19.65 -9.75
N PHE A 187 -5.31 20.14 -10.97
CA PHE A 187 -5.22 21.58 -11.25
C PHE A 187 -6.26 22.38 -10.47
N GLU A 188 -7.50 21.90 -10.37
CA GLU A 188 -8.53 22.52 -9.53
C GLU A 188 -8.08 22.57 -8.07
N HIS A 189 -7.52 21.47 -7.55
CA HIS A 189 -6.99 21.40 -6.19
C HIS A 189 -5.85 22.38 -5.92
N LEU A 190 -4.93 22.57 -6.87
CA LEU A 190 -3.82 23.52 -6.72
C LEU A 190 -4.29 24.98 -6.60
N VAL A 191 -5.40 25.32 -7.26
CA VAL A 191 -5.91 26.70 -7.29
C VAL A 191 -6.85 26.95 -6.10
N ASN A 192 -7.72 25.99 -5.77
CA ASN A 192 -8.89 26.26 -4.93
C ASN A 192 -8.86 25.60 -3.55
N LYS A 193 -7.97 24.63 -3.28
CA LYS A 193 -7.93 23.93 -1.98
C LYS A 193 -6.88 24.55 -1.03
N PRO A 194 -6.98 24.31 0.29
CA PRO A 194 -5.97 24.70 1.28
C PRO A 194 -4.55 24.18 0.99
N GLU A 195 -3.53 24.89 1.48
CA GLU A 195 -2.11 24.61 1.27
C GLU A 195 -1.70 23.12 1.48
N PRO A 196 -2.15 22.40 2.53
CA PRO A 196 -1.78 21.00 2.69
C PRO A 196 -2.22 20.11 1.52
N ILE A 197 -3.38 20.39 0.91
CA ILE A 197 -3.88 19.65 -0.25
C ILE A 197 -3.10 20.07 -1.50
N GLN A 198 -2.79 21.37 -1.65
CA GLN A 198 -1.97 21.86 -2.74
C GLN A 198 -0.58 21.20 -2.77
N LEU A 199 0.07 21.05 -1.61
CA LEU A 199 1.37 20.37 -1.50
C LEU A 199 1.30 18.89 -1.91
N HIS A 200 0.22 18.20 -1.52
CA HIS A 200 -0.01 16.81 -1.95
C HIS A 200 -0.28 16.71 -3.45
N ALA A 201 -1.07 17.63 -4.00
CA ALA A 201 -1.33 17.72 -5.43
C ALA A 201 -0.05 17.99 -6.24
N LEU A 202 0.81 18.88 -5.74
CA LEU A 202 2.10 19.19 -6.37
C LEU A 202 3.04 17.97 -6.34
N LYS A 203 3.10 17.25 -5.22
CA LYS A 203 3.89 16.01 -5.10
C LYS A 203 3.43 14.96 -6.10
N PHE A 204 2.13 14.82 -6.32
CA PHE A 204 1.58 13.92 -7.32
C PHE A 204 2.06 14.30 -8.74
N LEU A 205 1.97 15.58 -9.12
CA LEU A 205 2.43 16.05 -10.44
C LEU A 205 3.94 15.89 -10.64
N ASP A 206 4.74 16.17 -9.61
CA ASP A 206 6.18 15.97 -9.61
C ASP A 206 6.55 14.48 -9.82
N GLU A 207 5.83 13.56 -9.15
CA GLU A 207 6.04 12.12 -9.35
C GLU A 207 5.69 11.67 -10.77
N ILE A 208 4.68 12.26 -11.39
CA ILE A 208 4.36 12.01 -12.80
C ILE A 208 5.49 12.47 -13.70
N GLY A 209 6.02 13.68 -13.49
CA GLY A 209 7.16 14.20 -14.23
C GLY A 209 8.35 13.24 -14.18
N ARG A 210 8.70 12.76 -12.98
CA ARG A 210 9.74 11.73 -12.79
C ARG A 210 9.42 10.43 -13.52
N THR A 211 8.19 9.95 -13.42
CA THR A 211 7.76 8.68 -14.02
C THR A 211 7.77 8.74 -15.55
N LEU A 212 7.43 9.90 -16.13
CA LEU A 212 7.48 10.11 -17.57
C LEU A 212 8.92 10.23 -18.07
N ALA A 213 9.77 10.98 -17.36
CA ALA A 213 11.18 11.14 -17.72
C ALA A 213 11.93 9.80 -17.71
N THR A 214 11.74 8.99 -16.65
CA THR A 214 12.37 7.66 -16.54
C THR A 214 11.86 6.62 -17.54
N ARG A 215 10.73 6.87 -18.20
CA ARG A 215 10.13 5.96 -19.19
C ARG A 215 10.29 6.43 -20.63
N GLN A 216 10.71 7.69 -20.87
CA GLN A 216 11.12 8.15 -22.20
C GLN A 216 12.40 7.45 -22.69
N ASP A 217 13.20 6.89 -21.78
CA ASP A 217 14.37 6.06 -22.11
C ASP A 217 14.02 4.62 -22.54
N MET A 218 12.73 4.26 -22.59
CA MET A 218 12.23 2.90 -22.89
C MET A 218 11.29 2.87 -24.12
N SER A 219 11.30 3.92 -24.93
CA SER A 219 10.64 3.94 -26.24
C SER A 219 11.67 3.94 -27.37
N ASP A 220 12.21 2.75 -27.63
CA ASP A 220 12.70 2.28 -28.95
C ASP A 220 12.00 0.94 -29.25
#